data_AF-A0A1I3QAN9-F1
#
_entry.id   AF-A0A1I3QAN9-F1
#
_cell.length_a   1.000
_cell.length_b   1.000
_cell.length_c   1.000
_cell.angle_alpha   90.00
_cell.angle_beta   90.00
_cell.angle_gamma   90.00
#
_symmetry.space_group_name_H-M   'P 1'
#
loop_
_entity.id
_entity.type
_entity.pdbx_description
1 polymer ?
#
loop_
_entity_poly.entity_id
_entity_poly.type
_entity_poly.pdbx_seq_one_letter_code
_entity_poly.pdbx_strand_id
1 'polypeptide(L)'
;MHDVLRFSPRISCLPVVHGSGDFAVEVRRVMLSESFDCVAVPLPPSFRHAVEQGIGHLPQITIVAQPETEEYSTADWSPEESDPSTPQYSYVPIDPCQPVIAALRLAMQEHLPRAFIDLEVEEFELHGEVMPDPYALKQVPIEQFATAVLAGSPEPKSEQLRSRVQHMARRLRELEQGHRSILFVCPISLWPWLREAYRAGSTDEFSEPAVFDPELYQVDPATLLFLLGELPYLTGLYEQARFSLDSDENLSVDGVKEMLLSTREKYREELKNRGRKITPHLLATFLKYVRNLSLIERRMTPDLYTLITAAKQLAGDQFAISLAEVAREYPFRERLPLGEFKMSIERGQLPDGKIVELKNRLPGPPVTWRTCQLNRKPLKIDQEQWAMRWNPYSQCSWPPEDTAIERFRTHVKDRALSIMGNDLAKTEKFTTSLKDGLDIRETLRNWHTGNLYVKEQPPSRGTLDCVLMLFDSPADPRDYPWRITWHAEHQDESTLAFFATSPGEEMVGPGIAMATYGGAMFLFPPRPTPDVWQDRRFDFVDTLEERLLAAACFHSRQRHIAVMSQFAPGVGWRRLAKRYGRKLVHVPIAHFSQEAIQQLRMFHVLNGRQVRSYAEHFIRKA
;
A
#
# COMPACT_ATOMS: atom_id res chain seq x y z
N MET A 1 14.12 37.39 -6.78
CA MET A 1 12.72 37.01 -7.03
C MET A 1 12.23 37.75 -8.26
N HIS A 2 11.35 37.14 -9.07
CA HIS A 2 10.77 37.79 -10.25
C HIS A 2 9.80 38.92 -9.84
N ASP A 3 9.78 40.04 -10.58
CA ASP A 3 8.97 41.22 -10.23
C ASP A 3 7.45 40.98 -10.17
N VAL A 4 6.94 39.90 -10.79
CA VAL A 4 5.51 39.56 -10.76
C VAL A 4 5.04 39.19 -9.36
N LEU A 5 5.94 38.62 -8.55
CA LEU A 5 5.70 38.18 -7.20
C LEU A 5 5.90 39.30 -6.16
N ARG A 6 6.36 40.48 -6.59
CA ARG A 6 6.58 41.62 -5.70
C ARG A 6 5.32 42.47 -5.56
N PHE A 7 4.96 42.79 -4.33
CA PHE A 7 3.93 43.79 -4.05
C PHE A 7 4.54 45.20 -4.07
N SER A 8 5.80 45.31 -3.63
CA SER A 8 6.58 46.54 -3.63
C SER A 8 8.09 46.22 -3.77
N PRO A 9 8.99 47.22 -3.86
CA PRO A 9 10.43 47.00 -3.82
C PRO A 9 10.94 46.30 -2.55
N ARG A 10 10.16 46.35 -1.45
CA ARG A 10 10.51 45.77 -0.15
C ARG A 10 9.73 44.51 0.18
N ILE A 11 8.58 44.27 -0.46
CA ILE A 11 7.71 43.12 -0.16
C ILE A 11 7.71 42.15 -1.33
N SER A 12 8.25 40.96 -1.06
CA SER A 12 8.22 39.80 -1.94
C SER A 12 7.17 38.81 -1.44
N CYS A 13 6.22 38.43 -2.30
CA CYS A 13 5.13 37.54 -1.95
C CYS A 13 5.30 36.18 -2.63
N LEU A 14 5.38 35.11 -1.85
CA LEU A 14 5.54 33.75 -2.31
C LEU A 14 4.20 33.01 -2.22
N PRO A 15 3.46 32.86 -3.33
CA PRO A 15 2.20 32.13 -3.35
C PRO A 15 2.46 30.62 -3.26
N VAL A 16 1.84 29.95 -2.29
CA VAL A 16 2.03 28.52 -2.02
C VAL A 16 0.71 27.75 -2.02
N VAL A 17 0.79 26.46 -2.33
CA VAL A 17 -0.28 25.49 -2.01
C VAL A 17 0.08 24.84 -0.67
N HIS A 18 -0.82 24.96 0.30
CA HIS A 18 -0.62 24.39 1.64
C HIS A 18 -0.59 22.86 1.62
N GLY A 19 0.08 22.28 2.63
CA GLY A 19 0.18 20.82 2.79
C GLY A 19 0.95 20.11 1.68
N SER A 20 2.00 20.75 1.13
CA SER A 20 2.80 20.20 0.04
C SER A 20 4.30 20.28 0.32
N GLY A 21 4.96 19.12 0.30
CA GLY A 21 6.41 19.03 0.46
C GLY A 21 7.18 19.78 -0.63
N ASP A 22 6.66 19.78 -1.87
CA ASP A 22 7.28 20.47 -3.00
C ASP A 22 7.31 22.00 -2.80
N PHE A 23 6.22 22.59 -2.29
CA PHE A 23 6.22 24.01 -1.92
C PHE A 23 7.05 24.30 -0.68
N ALA A 24 7.15 23.39 0.29
CA ALA A 24 8.01 23.56 1.45
C ALA A 24 9.50 23.60 1.07
N VAL A 25 9.92 22.77 0.12
CA VAL A 25 11.27 22.82 -0.49
C VAL A 25 11.50 24.13 -1.23
N GLU A 26 10.51 24.60 -2.00
CA GLU A 26 10.63 25.85 -2.77
C GLU A 26 10.72 27.08 -1.85
N VAL A 27 9.93 27.14 -0.77
CA VAL A 27 10.04 28.17 0.27
C VAL A 27 11.47 28.23 0.82
N ARG A 28 12.03 27.08 1.18
CA ARG A 28 13.40 27.00 1.69
C ARG A 28 14.40 27.47 0.63
N ARG A 29 14.24 27.06 -0.63
CA ARG A 29 15.11 27.49 -1.75
C ARG A 29 15.08 29.01 -1.92
N VAL A 30 13.91 29.64 -1.90
CA VAL A 30 13.76 31.09 -2.00
C VAL A 30 14.43 31.79 -0.82
N MET A 31 14.18 31.34 0.41
CA MET A 31 14.77 31.94 1.61
C MET A 31 16.28 31.78 1.72
N LEU A 32 16.86 30.72 1.13
CA LEU A 32 18.31 30.52 1.09
C LEU A 32 18.98 31.28 -0.07
N SER A 33 18.24 31.61 -1.13
CA SER A 33 18.79 32.32 -2.30
C SER A 33 18.71 33.84 -2.18
N GLU A 34 17.82 34.36 -1.33
CA GLU A 34 17.59 35.78 -1.13
C GLU A 34 17.64 36.15 0.36
N SER A 35 18.10 37.37 0.66
CA SER A 35 18.14 37.87 2.04
C SER A 35 16.85 38.60 2.39
N PHE A 36 16.17 38.13 3.44
CA PHE A 36 15.00 38.76 4.03
C PHE A 36 15.30 39.19 5.46
N ASP A 37 14.73 40.30 5.91
CA ASP A 37 14.84 40.80 7.29
C ASP A 37 13.52 40.66 8.08
N CYS A 38 12.48 40.10 7.46
CA CYS A 38 11.24 39.71 8.11
C CYS A 38 10.51 38.65 7.27
N VAL A 39 9.86 37.69 7.94
CA VAL A 39 8.96 36.71 7.31
C VAL A 39 7.55 36.93 7.83
N ALA A 40 6.62 37.24 6.93
CA ALA A 40 5.20 37.36 7.22
C ALA A 40 4.44 36.08 6.83
N VAL A 41 3.44 35.69 7.63
CA VAL A 41 2.62 34.49 7.41
C VAL A 41 1.13 34.76 7.61
N PRO A 42 0.23 33.99 6.97
CA PRO A 42 -1.21 34.22 6.98
C PRO A 42 -1.83 33.50 8.19
N LEU A 43 -1.33 33.84 9.38
CA LEU A 43 -1.82 33.35 10.66
C LEU A 43 -2.03 34.53 11.62
N PRO A 44 -3.00 34.45 12.56
CA PRO A 44 -3.24 35.53 13.51
C PRO A 44 -2.12 35.63 14.56
N PRO A 45 -1.88 36.81 15.15
CA PRO A 45 -0.90 36.99 16.23
C PRO A 45 -1.08 36.05 17.43
N SER A 46 -2.32 35.66 17.77
CA SER A 46 -2.63 34.73 18.87
C SER A 46 -1.95 33.37 18.72
N PHE A 47 -1.81 32.87 17.50
CA PHE A 47 -1.18 31.57 17.21
C PHE A 47 0.34 31.59 17.34
N ARG A 48 0.98 32.77 17.42
CA ARG A 48 2.44 32.91 17.35
C ARG A 48 3.16 32.05 18.39
N HIS A 49 2.78 32.15 19.66
CA HIS A 49 3.50 31.47 20.72
C HIS A 49 3.40 29.94 20.59
N ALA A 50 2.18 29.41 20.45
CA ALA A 50 1.93 27.98 20.35
C ALA A 50 2.53 27.37 19.07
N VAL A 51 2.48 28.08 17.93
CA VAL A 51 3.08 27.61 16.67
C VAL A 51 4.60 27.62 16.76
N GLU A 52 5.23 28.68 17.28
CA GLU A 52 6.69 28.72 17.47
C GLU A 52 7.14 27.61 18.45
N GLN A 53 6.38 27.34 19.52
CA GLN A 53 6.65 26.23 20.45
C GLN A 53 6.53 24.87 19.75
N GLY A 54 5.47 24.64 18.97
CA GLY A 54 5.27 23.41 18.20
C GLY A 54 6.40 23.16 17.20
N ILE A 55 6.84 24.21 16.49
CA ILE A 55 8.00 24.12 15.58
C ILE A 55 9.27 23.69 16.33
N GLY A 56 9.44 24.15 17.57
CA GLY A 56 10.54 23.75 18.44
C GLY A 56 10.56 22.25 18.80
N HIS A 57 9.43 21.55 18.66
CA HIS A 57 9.32 20.12 18.88
C HIS A 57 9.55 19.27 17.62
N LEU A 58 9.68 19.86 16.43
CA LEU A 58 9.97 19.11 15.21
C LEU A 58 11.28 18.31 15.34
N PRO A 59 11.32 17.04 14.90
CA PRO A 59 10.40 16.39 13.95
C PRO A 59 9.09 15.82 14.53
N GLN A 60 8.82 15.94 15.83
CA GLN A 60 7.62 15.38 16.43
C GLN A 60 6.40 16.22 16.02
N ILE A 61 5.39 15.54 15.49
CA ILE A 61 4.21 16.20 14.92
C ILE A 61 3.28 16.66 16.04
N THR A 62 2.96 17.94 16.03
CA THR A 62 2.04 18.59 16.97
C THR A 62 0.92 19.32 16.25
N ILE A 63 -0.14 19.64 16.97
CA ILE A 63 -1.27 20.45 16.50
C ILE A 63 -1.47 21.62 17.45
N VAL A 64 -1.70 22.81 16.90
CA VAL A 64 -2.14 23.99 17.66
C VAL A 64 -3.62 24.17 17.41
N ALA A 65 -4.46 24.05 18.43
CA ALA A 65 -5.92 24.15 18.31
C ALA A 65 -6.46 25.28 19.19
N GLN A 66 -7.43 26.01 18.66
CA GLN A 66 -8.08 27.14 19.31
C GLN A 66 -9.60 26.88 19.32
N PRO A 67 -10.26 26.93 20.49
CA PRO A 67 -11.72 26.86 20.57
C PRO A 67 -12.35 28.05 19.83
N GLU A 68 -13.42 27.78 19.07
CA GLU A 68 -14.28 28.82 18.49
C GLU A 68 -15.40 29.19 19.48
N THR A 69 -15.88 30.43 19.42
CA THR A 69 -16.96 30.90 20.31
C THR A 69 -18.29 30.25 19.91
N GLU A 70 -18.94 29.53 20.82
CA GLU A 70 -20.27 28.95 20.57
C GLU A 70 -21.34 30.06 20.48
N GLU A 71 -22.06 30.15 19.36
CA GLU A 71 -23.29 30.94 19.29
C GLU A 71 -24.34 30.29 20.21
N TYR A 72 -24.63 30.94 21.34
CA TYR A 72 -25.83 30.62 22.11
C TYR A 72 -27.05 31.09 21.30
N SER A 73 -27.59 30.22 20.44
CA SER A 73 -28.87 30.47 19.80
C SER A 73 -29.94 30.68 20.88
N THR A 74 -30.48 31.90 20.95
CA THR A 74 -31.63 32.22 21.80
C THR A 74 -32.96 31.74 21.21
N ALA A 75 -32.93 30.88 20.18
CA ALA A 75 -34.13 30.33 19.58
C ALA A 75 -34.73 29.24 20.49
N ASP A 76 -35.85 29.60 21.12
CA ASP A 76 -36.89 28.75 21.69
C ASP A 76 -36.44 27.38 22.23
N TRP A 77 -36.28 27.33 23.55
CA TRP A 77 -36.11 26.11 24.34
C TRP A 77 -37.24 25.12 24.04
N SER A 78 -37.04 24.22 23.07
CA SER A 78 -37.95 23.12 22.77
C SER A 78 -37.45 21.86 23.51
N PRO A 79 -38.30 21.17 24.31
CA PRO A 79 -37.84 20.06 25.16
C PRO A 79 -37.40 18.79 24.42
N GLU A 80 -37.49 18.72 23.09
CA GLU A 80 -37.36 17.46 22.35
C GLU A 80 -36.20 17.38 21.34
N GLU A 81 -35.44 18.44 21.06
CA GLU A 81 -34.30 18.39 20.13
C GLU A 81 -33.16 19.34 20.53
N SER A 82 -32.38 19.00 21.55
CA SER A 82 -31.05 19.60 21.74
C SER A 82 -30.02 18.51 21.99
N ASP A 83 -29.56 17.90 20.89
CA ASP A 83 -28.22 17.30 20.92
C ASP A 83 -27.26 18.48 21.19
N PRO A 84 -26.45 18.45 22.27
CA PRO A 84 -25.51 19.54 22.52
C PRO A 84 -24.61 19.70 21.29
N SER A 85 -24.57 20.91 20.72
CA SER A 85 -23.75 21.22 19.55
C SER A 85 -22.32 20.78 19.82
N THR A 86 -21.73 20.01 18.90
CA THR A 86 -20.34 19.59 19.05
C THR A 86 -19.46 20.85 19.02
N PRO A 87 -18.58 21.06 20.01
CA PRO A 87 -17.75 22.26 20.05
C PRO A 87 -16.86 22.36 18.82
N GLN A 88 -16.69 23.57 18.29
CA GLN A 88 -15.89 23.84 17.11
C GLN A 88 -14.52 24.38 17.49
N TYR A 89 -13.49 23.94 16.77
CA TYR A 89 -12.10 24.34 16.97
C TYR A 89 -11.48 24.66 15.61
N SER A 90 -10.71 25.75 15.55
CA SER A 90 -9.80 26.01 14.44
C SER A 90 -8.39 25.52 14.79
N TYR A 91 -7.62 25.05 13.82
CA TYR A 91 -6.28 24.52 14.10
C TYR A 91 -5.24 24.86 13.03
N VAL A 92 -3.98 24.82 13.45
CA VAL A 92 -2.79 24.91 12.60
C VAL A 92 -1.99 23.61 12.73
N PRO A 93 -1.80 22.84 11.64
CA PRO A 93 -0.96 21.65 11.67
C PRO A 93 0.52 22.04 11.71
N ILE A 94 1.29 21.50 12.66
CA ILE A 94 2.75 21.62 12.67
C ILE A 94 3.34 20.49 11.84
N ASP A 95 3.15 20.60 10.52
CA ASP A 95 3.63 19.65 9.51
C ASP A 95 4.94 20.15 8.88
N PRO A 96 6.04 19.37 8.89
CA PRO A 96 7.28 19.69 8.19
C PRO A 96 7.12 20.01 6.69
N CYS A 97 6.13 19.40 6.04
CA CYS A 97 5.81 19.59 4.63
C CYS A 97 4.81 20.73 4.41
N GLN A 98 4.40 21.48 5.44
CA GLN A 98 3.56 22.66 5.28
C GLN A 98 4.44 23.89 4.97
N PRO A 99 4.28 24.56 3.81
CA PRO A 99 5.12 25.68 3.41
C PRO A 99 5.21 26.83 4.43
N VAL A 100 4.11 27.17 5.11
CA VAL A 100 4.10 28.20 6.16
C VAL A 100 4.94 27.79 7.37
N ILE A 101 4.83 26.53 7.79
CA ILE A 101 5.61 25.98 8.90
C ILE A 101 7.09 25.88 8.52
N ALA A 102 7.39 25.48 7.28
CA ALA A 102 8.76 25.47 6.76
C ALA A 102 9.38 26.87 6.75
N ALA A 103 8.62 27.91 6.34
CA ALA A 103 9.06 29.30 6.37
C ALA A 103 9.36 29.78 7.80
N LEU A 104 8.44 29.52 8.74
CA LEU A 104 8.60 29.89 10.14
C LEU A 104 9.78 29.16 10.78
N ARG A 105 9.94 27.86 10.52
CA ARG A 105 11.06 27.06 11.03
C ARG A 105 12.40 27.62 10.58
N LEU A 106 12.53 27.96 9.30
CA LEU A 106 13.76 28.55 8.77
C LEU A 106 13.98 29.96 9.34
N ALA A 107 12.94 30.77 9.44
CA ALA A 107 13.01 32.10 10.06
C ALA A 107 13.45 32.02 11.54
N MET A 108 13.01 31.01 12.29
CA MET A 108 13.46 30.78 13.65
C MET A 108 14.94 30.37 13.72
N GLN A 109 15.39 29.50 12.82
CA GLN A 109 16.79 29.06 12.73
C GLN A 109 17.74 30.21 12.37
N GLU A 110 17.32 31.09 11.47
CA GLU A 110 18.08 32.28 11.05
C GLU A 110 17.83 33.51 11.94
N HIS A 111 17.07 33.35 13.03
CA HIS A 111 16.68 34.43 13.95
C HIS A 111 16.01 35.65 13.27
N LEU A 112 15.34 35.42 12.14
CA LEU A 112 14.60 36.45 11.41
C LEU A 112 13.31 36.82 12.17
N PRO A 113 12.94 38.11 12.29
CA PRO A 113 11.64 38.53 12.75
C PRO A 113 10.50 37.82 11.99
N ARG A 114 9.52 37.29 12.73
CA ARG A 114 8.34 36.63 12.16
C ARG A 114 7.09 37.43 12.50
N ALA A 115 6.31 37.77 11.49
CA ALA A 115 5.09 38.54 11.61
C ALA A 115 3.87 37.68 11.25
N PHE A 116 2.98 37.54 12.22
CA PHE A 116 1.67 36.91 12.05
C PHE A 116 0.70 38.04 11.73
N ILE A 117 0.14 38.05 10.52
CA ILE A 117 -0.53 39.23 9.95
C ILE A 117 -1.98 39.01 9.56
N ASP A 118 -2.54 37.83 9.83
CA ASP A 118 -3.94 37.55 9.55
C ASP A 118 -4.86 38.12 10.63
N LEU A 119 -6.12 38.37 10.27
CA LEU A 119 -7.14 38.90 11.18
C LEU A 119 -7.62 37.80 12.13
N GLU A 120 -7.80 38.17 13.40
CA GLU A 120 -8.43 37.31 14.40
C GLU A 120 -9.94 37.21 14.17
N VAL A 121 -10.51 36.00 14.31
CA VAL A 121 -11.93 35.72 14.03
C VAL A 121 -12.49 34.75 15.08
N GLU A 122 -13.75 34.95 15.47
CA GLU A 122 -14.44 34.09 16.47
C GLU A 122 -14.78 32.71 15.91
N GLU A 123 -15.26 32.66 14.67
CA GLU A 123 -15.57 31.45 13.92
C GLU A 123 -14.77 31.46 12.62
N PHE A 124 -13.94 30.45 12.36
CA PHE A 124 -13.13 30.42 11.14
C PHE A 124 -13.93 29.86 9.95
N GLU A 125 -14.05 30.62 8.86
CA GLU A 125 -14.65 30.11 7.63
C GLU A 125 -13.63 29.34 6.77
N LEU A 126 -13.99 28.11 6.40
CA LEU A 126 -13.18 27.28 5.51
C LEU A 126 -13.39 27.67 4.04
N HIS A 127 -12.28 27.84 3.32
CA HIS A 127 -12.28 28.06 1.88
C HIS A 127 -11.36 27.03 1.20
N GLY A 128 -11.96 25.95 0.72
CA GLY A 128 -11.27 24.92 -0.05
C GLY A 128 -11.33 25.21 -1.54
N GLU A 129 -10.18 25.21 -2.21
CA GLU A 129 -10.09 25.37 -3.66
C GLU A 129 -9.29 24.22 -4.28
N VAL A 130 -9.73 23.77 -5.47
CA VAL A 130 -9.00 22.78 -6.25
C VAL A 130 -7.82 23.48 -6.92
N MET A 131 -6.62 23.20 -6.42
CA MET A 131 -5.38 23.74 -6.96
C MET A 131 -4.68 22.77 -7.91
N PRO A 132 -3.88 23.26 -8.88
CA PRO A 132 -3.01 22.39 -9.65
C PRO A 132 -2.04 21.64 -8.76
N ASP A 133 -1.65 20.46 -9.21
CA ASP A 133 -0.74 19.58 -8.47
C ASP A 133 0.65 20.25 -8.29
N PRO A 134 1.15 20.37 -7.04
CA PRO A 134 2.45 20.95 -6.71
C PRO A 134 3.64 20.35 -7.45
N TYR A 135 3.54 19.11 -7.93
CA TYR A 135 4.59 18.47 -8.71
C TYR A 135 4.99 19.26 -9.98
N ALA A 136 4.11 20.14 -10.48
CA ALA A 136 4.45 21.02 -11.60
C ALA A 136 5.69 21.90 -11.34
N LEU A 137 5.98 22.23 -10.07
CA LEU A 137 7.15 23.03 -9.67
C LEU A 137 8.49 22.40 -10.06
N LYS A 138 8.53 21.10 -10.37
CA LYS A 138 9.75 20.44 -10.86
C LYS A 138 10.13 20.86 -12.28
N GLN A 139 9.16 21.37 -13.05
CA GLN A 139 9.36 21.77 -14.45
C GLN A 139 9.05 23.25 -14.71
N VAL A 140 8.21 23.85 -13.86
CA VAL A 140 7.68 25.20 -14.04
C VAL A 140 8.12 26.08 -12.87
N PRO A 141 8.79 27.22 -13.12
CA PRO A 141 9.09 28.20 -12.07
C PRO A 141 7.83 28.69 -11.35
N ILE A 142 7.97 29.04 -10.07
CA ILE A 142 6.84 29.44 -9.22
C ILE A 142 6.07 30.65 -9.75
N GLU A 143 6.74 31.61 -10.42
CA GLU A 143 6.08 32.76 -11.04
C GLU A 143 5.19 32.36 -12.22
N GLN A 144 5.60 31.35 -12.99
CA GLN A 144 4.81 30.82 -14.12
C GLN A 144 3.65 29.96 -13.59
N PHE A 145 3.89 29.18 -12.53
CA PHE A 145 2.84 28.43 -11.84
C PHE A 145 1.77 29.37 -11.29
N ALA A 146 2.17 30.40 -10.54
CA ALA A 146 1.26 31.36 -9.93
C ALA A 146 0.45 32.14 -10.97
N THR A 147 1.09 32.59 -12.06
CA THR A 147 0.40 33.31 -13.13
C THR A 147 -0.57 32.44 -13.92
N ALA A 148 -0.29 31.15 -14.08
CA ALA A 148 -1.22 30.22 -14.74
C ALA A 148 -2.50 29.98 -13.92
N VAL A 149 -2.42 30.03 -12.57
CA VAL A 149 -3.57 29.84 -11.68
C VAL A 149 -4.52 31.04 -11.68
N LEU A 150 -4.02 32.25 -11.94
CA LEU A 150 -4.82 33.49 -11.90
C LEU A 150 -6.12 33.45 -12.69
N ALA A 151 -6.11 32.81 -13.86
CA ALA A 151 -7.30 32.74 -14.73
C ALA A 151 -8.47 31.96 -14.10
N GLY A 152 -8.18 31.10 -13.13
CA GLY A 152 -9.15 30.28 -12.42
C GLY A 152 -9.47 30.72 -10.99
N SER A 153 -8.81 31.76 -10.47
CA SER A 153 -9.00 32.21 -9.08
C SER A 153 -10.31 33.01 -8.92
N PRO A 154 -11.28 32.52 -8.15
CA PRO A 154 -12.53 33.24 -7.92
C PRO A 154 -12.32 34.42 -6.96
N GLU A 155 -13.20 35.41 -7.03
CA GLU A 155 -13.25 36.51 -6.07
C GLU A 155 -13.68 36.03 -4.67
N PRO A 156 -13.11 36.58 -3.58
CA PRO A 156 -13.52 36.28 -2.21
C PRO A 156 -15.01 36.58 -1.98
N LYS A 157 -15.83 35.53 -1.92
CA LYS A 157 -17.29 35.66 -1.74
C LYS A 157 -17.65 36.05 -0.29
N SER A 158 -16.97 35.41 0.66
CA SER A 158 -17.14 35.64 2.10
C SER A 158 -16.73 37.06 2.49
N GLU A 159 -17.52 37.67 3.38
CA GLU A 159 -17.17 38.95 4.00
C GLU A 159 -15.97 38.79 4.93
N GLN A 160 -15.92 37.71 5.71
CA GLN A 160 -14.78 37.39 6.58
C GLN A 160 -13.49 37.29 5.76
N LEU A 161 -13.51 36.59 4.62
CA LEU A 161 -12.32 36.45 3.77
C LEU A 161 -11.86 37.79 3.19
N ARG A 162 -12.79 38.66 2.79
CA ARG A 162 -12.48 40.02 2.31
C ARG A 162 -11.82 40.85 3.41
N SER A 163 -12.39 40.83 4.62
CA SER A 163 -11.84 41.52 5.79
C SER A 163 -10.43 41.02 6.16
N ARG A 164 -10.20 39.70 6.13
CA ARG A 164 -8.87 39.10 6.34
C ARG A 164 -7.85 39.55 5.30
N VAL A 165 -8.22 39.55 4.01
CA VAL A 165 -7.35 40.02 2.92
C VAL A 165 -6.98 41.49 3.08
N GLN A 166 -7.96 42.35 3.40
CA GLN A 166 -7.74 43.77 3.62
C GLN A 166 -6.87 44.03 4.85
N HIS A 167 -7.12 43.30 5.95
CA HIS A 167 -6.31 43.37 7.16
C HIS A 167 -4.86 42.95 6.89
N MET A 168 -4.62 41.79 6.28
CA MET A 168 -3.28 41.33 5.91
C MET A 168 -2.54 42.35 5.03
N ALA A 169 -3.21 42.92 4.04
CA ALA A 169 -2.64 43.95 3.17
C ALA A 169 -2.23 45.22 3.94
N ARG A 170 -3.05 45.65 4.91
CA ARG A 170 -2.72 46.77 5.81
C ARG A 170 -1.49 46.46 6.66
N ARG A 171 -1.48 45.29 7.33
CA ARG A 171 -0.34 44.84 8.16
C ARG A 171 0.97 44.77 7.37
N LEU A 172 0.92 44.35 6.09
CA LEU A 172 2.10 44.35 5.22
C LEU A 172 2.65 45.77 4.98
N ARG A 173 1.80 46.79 4.79
CA ARG A 173 2.25 48.18 4.67
C ARG A 173 2.87 48.72 5.94
N GLU A 174 2.35 48.33 7.10
CA GLU A 174 2.93 48.72 8.38
C GLU A 174 4.33 48.09 8.56
N LEU A 175 4.49 46.82 8.22
CA LEU A 175 5.79 46.15 8.24
C LEU A 175 6.80 46.80 7.28
N GLU A 176 6.36 47.26 6.12
CA GLU A 176 7.21 47.93 5.13
C GLU A 176 7.88 49.22 5.67
N GLN A 177 7.29 49.85 6.68
CA GLN A 177 7.87 51.03 7.34
C GLN A 177 9.07 50.65 8.22
N GLY A 178 9.06 49.45 8.81
CA GLY A 178 10.08 48.97 9.74
C GLY A 178 11.15 48.05 9.12
N HIS A 179 10.87 47.43 7.97
CA HIS A 179 11.70 46.41 7.35
C HIS A 179 12.13 46.78 5.91
N ARG A 180 13.28 46.27 5.49
CA ARG A 180 13.87 46.53 4.16
C ARG A 180 13.52 45.46 3.14
N SER A 181 13.35 44.20 3.56
CA SER A 181 13.11 43.05 2.69
C SER A 181 12.22 42.01 3.38
N ILE A 182 10.93 42.05 3.10
CA ILE A 182 9.92 41.18 3.71
C ILE A 182 9.58 40.05 2.72
N LEU A 183 9.65 38.81 3.20
CA LEU A 183 9.04 37.66 2.53
C LEU A 183 7.67 37.40 3.13
N PHE A 184 6.62 37.46 2.32
CA PHE A 184 5.28 37.04 2.72
C PHE A 184 4.93 35.71 2.06
N VAL A 185 4.69 34.67 2.85
CA VAL A 185 4.23 33.37 2.33
C VAL A 185 2.71 33.34 2.42
N CYS A 186 2.01 33.28 1.28
CA CYS A 186 0.55 33.35 1.25
C CYS A 186 -0.06 32.19 0.46
N PRO A 187 -1.31 31.78 0.77
CA PRO A 187 -2.03 30.85 -0.10
C PRO A 187 -2.18 31.45 -1.50
N ILE A 188 -1.94 30.63 -2.51
CA ILE A 188 -2.01 31.03 -3.93
C ILE A 188 -3.40 31.56 -4.32
N SER A 189 -4.48 31.06 -3.69
CA SER A 189 -5.86 31.54 -3.90
C SER A 189 -6.05 33.00 -3.51
N LEU A 190 -5.34 33.47 -2.47
CA LEU A 190 -5.48 34.84 -1.97
C LEU A 190 -4.47 35.81 -2.58
N TRP A 191 -3.41 35.31 -3.20
CA TRP A 191 -2.36 36.13 -3.81
C TRP A 191 -2.85 37.29 -4.70
N PRO A 192 -3.77 37.09 -5.68
CA PRO A 192 -4.25 38.18 -6.52
C PRO A 192 -4.98 39.26 -5.72
N TRP A 193 -5.83 38.84 -4.80
CA TRP A 193 -6.69 39.72 -3.99
C TRP A 193 -5.88 40.49 -2.94
N LEU A 194 -4.86 39.86 -2.36
CA LEU A 194 -3.87 40.51 -1.49
C LEU A 194 -3.08 41.58 -2.25
N ARG A 195 -2.69 41.31 -3.49
CA ARG A 195 -1.99 42.30 -4.33
C ARG A 195 -2.89 43.48 -4.65
N GLU A 196 -4.16 43.24 -4.96
CA GLU A 196 -5.15 44.28 -5.21
C GLU A 196 -5.42 45.12 -3.96
N ALA A 197 -5.71 44.49 -2.82
CA ALA A 197 -5.93 45.15 -1.54
C ALA A 197 -4.69 45.95 -1.09
N TYR A 198 -3.48 45.42 -1.31
CA TYR A 198 -2.22 46.13 -1.02
C TYR A 198 -2.01 47.35 -1.93
N ARG A 199 -2.50 47.34 -3.17
CA ARG A 199 -2.45 48.53 -4.05
C ARG A 199 -3.56 49.53 -3.77
N ALA A 200 -4.74 49.08 -3.36
CA ALA A 200 -5.92 49.91 -3.16
C ALA A 200 -5.76 50.94 -2.02
N GLY A 201 -4.85 50.71 -1.09
CA GLY A 201 -4.56 51.71 -0.05
C GLY A 201 -5.48 51.69 1.16
N SER A 202 -6.40 50.72 1.33
CA SER A 202 -7.39 50.77 2.42
C SER A 202 -6.74 50.96 3.80
N THR A 203 -7.36 51.85 4.58
CA THR A 203 -7.03 52.19 5.97
C THR A 203 -8.11 51.70 6.93
N ASP A 204 -8.97 50.78 6.49
CA ASP A 204 -10.07 50.29 7.30
C ASP A 204 -9.50 49.54 8.52
N GLU A 205 -9.96 49.93 9.71
CA GLU A 205 -9.66 49.22 10.95
C GLU A 205 -10.74 48.19 11.22
N PHE A 206 -10.33 46.94 11.33
CA PHE A 206 -11.20 45.83 11.67
C PHE A 206 -11.07 45.57 13.17
N SER A 207 -12.22 45.43 13.85
CA SER A 207 -12.25 45.02 15.25
C SER A 207 -11.74 43.59 15.36
N GLU A 208 -10.74 43.37 16.21
CA GLU A 208 -10.29 42.02 16.57
C GLU A 208 -11.12 41.53 17.76
N PRO A 209 -11.87 40.42 17.63
CA PRO A 209 -12.67 39.88 18.71
C PRO A 209 -11.80 39.28 19.81
N ALA A 210 -12.38 39.13 21.01
CA ALA A 210 -11.75 38.40 22.10
C ALA A 210 -11.86 36.90 21.84
N VAL A 211 -10.75 36.25 21.51
CA VAL A 211 -10.67 34.81 21.24
C VAL A 211 -10.00 34.07 22.39
N PHE A 212 -10.18 32.74 22.42
CA PHE A 212 -9.44 31.86 23.31
C PHE A 212 -7.97 31.75 22.89
N ASP A 213 -7.09 31.51 23.84
CA ASP A 213 -5.68 31.25 23.57
C ASP A 213 -5.52 29.87 22.89
N PRO A 214 -4.75 29.76 21.79
CA PRO A 214 -4.48 28.48 21.15
C PRO A 214 -3.62 27.56 22.05
N GLU A 215 -4.02 26.30 22.15
CA GLU A 215 -3.32 25.27 22.91
C GLU A 215 -2.54 24.30 22.00
N LEU A 216 -1.39 23.83 22.49
CA LEU A 216 -0.50 22.91 21.77
C LEU A 216 -0.68 21.47 22.27
N TYR A 217 -0.87 20.53 21.35
CA TYR A 217 -1.01 19.11 21.65
C TYR A 217 -0.08 18.24 20.80
N GLN A 218 0.29 17.06 21.33
CA GLN A 218 0.93 16.00 20.56
C GLN A 218 -0.14 15.19 19.84
N VAL A 219 0.08 14.84 18.57
CA VAL A 219 -0.89 14.03 17.82
C VAL A 219 -0.57 12.54 17.91
N ASP A 220 -1.60 11.71 18.11
CA ASP A 220 -1.46 10.24 18.09
C ASP A 220 -0.88 9.79 16.73
N PRO A 221 0.28 9.09 16.72
CA PRO A 221 0.93 8.60 15.51
C PRO A 221 0.02 7.78 14.58
N ALA A 222 -0.98 7.08 15.13
CA ALA A 222 -1.92 6.29 14.34
C ALA A 222 -2.86 7.14 13.47
N THR A 223 -3.02 8.42 13.82
CA THR A 223 -3.96 9.37 13.20
C THR A 223 -3.30 10.45 12.33
N LEU A 224 -1.98 10.41 12.16
CA LEU A 224 -1.20 11.43 11.42
C LEU A 224 -1.66 11.64 9.98
N LEU A 225 -2.23 10.61 9.33
CA LEU A 225 -2.78 10.72 7.98
C LEU A 225 -3.88 11.79 7.84
N PHE A 226 -4.55 12.14 8.94
CA PHE A 226 -5.61 13.15 8.97
C PHE A 226 -5.09 14.57 9.24
N LEU A 227 -3.83 14.72 9.63
CA LEU A 227 -3.21 16.01 9.93
C LEU A 227 -2.23 16.46 8.85
N LEU A 228 -1.39 15.54 8.38
CA LEU A 228 -0.31 15.83 7.44
C LEU A 228 -0.86 16.02 6.02
N GLY A 229 -0.28 16.97 5.27
CA GLY A 229 -0.64 17.18 3.87
C GLY A 229 -0.11 16.07 2.94
N GLU A 230 1.09 15.58 3.24
CA GLU A 230 1.71 14.44 2.58
C GLU A 230 1.47 13.14 3.35
N LEU A 231 1.74 11.99 2.73
CA LEU A 231 1.69 10.70 3.45
C LEU A 231 2.69 10.70 4.61
N PRO A 232 2.35 10.17 5.80
CA PRO A 232 3.27 10.12 6.94
C PRO A 232 4.64 9.56 6.60
N TYR A 233 4.70 8.51 5.77
CA TYR A 233 5.97 7.95 5.30
C TYR A 233 6.81 8.98 4.51
N LEU A 234 6.20 9.70 3.58
CA LEU A 234 6.87 10.74 2.78
C LEU A 234 7.31 11.92 3.64
N THR A 235 6.47 12.41 4.56
CA THR A 235 6.86 13.45 5.53
C THR A 235 8.07 13.01 6.36
N GLY A 236 8.12 11.72 6.72
CA GLY A 236 9.28 11.11 7.38
C GLY A 236 10.56 11.20 6.54
N LEU A 237 10.47 10.90 5.24
CA LEU A 237 11.60 11.03 4.32
C LEU A 237 12.08 12.48 4.17
N TYR A 238 11.17 13.45 4.11
CA TYR A 238 11.56 14.87 4.06
C TYR A 238 12.36 15.30 5.30
N GLU A 239 11.96 14.87 6.50
CA GLU A 239 12.72 15.15 7.72
C GLU A 239 14.04 14.38 7.79
N GLN A 240 14.08 13.14 7.30
CA GLN A 240 15.33 12.37 7.21
C GLN A 240 16.32 13.05 6.26
N ALA A 241 15.88 13.44 5.06
CA ALA A 241 16.73 14.15 4.09
C ALA A 241 17.23 15.49 4.65
N ARG A 242 16.39 16.21 5.42
CA ARG A 242 16.79 17.43 6.13
C ARG A 242 17.89 17.16 7.17
N PHE A 243 17.81 16.04 7.90
CA PHE A 243 18.80 15.67 8.91
C PHE A 243 20.12 15.18 8.27
N SER A 244 20.05 14.38 7.21
CA SER A 244 21.22 13.84 6.51
C SER A 244 21.86 14.81 5.52
N LEU A 245 21.21 15.95 5.24
CA LEU A 245 21.57 16.90 4.19
C LEU A 245 21.53 16.27 2.78
N ASP A 246 20.67 15.27 2.59
CA ASP A 246 20.41 14.67 1.29
C ASP A 246 19.50 15.56 0.43
N SER A 247 19.46 15.30 -0.88
CA SER A 247 18.53 15.99 -1.77
C SER A 247 17.09 15.57 -1.49
N ASP A 248 16.24 16.55 -1.21
CA ASP A 248 14.79 16.39 -1.06
C ASP A 248 14.01 16.89 -2.28
N GLU A 249 14.71 17.22 -3.38
CA GLU A 249 14.10 17.86 -4.54
C GLU A 249 13.09 16.99 -5.27
N ASN A 250 13.14 15.66 -5.17
CA ASN A 250 12.23 14.76 -5.89
C ASN A 250 11.50 13.76 -4.98
N LEU A 251 11.47 14.02 -3.66
CA LEU A 251 10.88 13.08 -2.69
C LEU A 251 9.39 12.83 -2.90
N SER A 252 8.64 13.77 -3.50
CA SER A 252 7.24 13.55 -3.89
C SER A 252 7.04 12.36 -4.84
N VAL A 253 8.06 11.98 -5.62
CA VAL A 253 8.01 10.81 -6.53
C VAL A 253 8.99 9.72 -6.11
N ASP A 254 10.23 10.07 -5.79
CA ASP A 254 11.23 9.08 -5.39
C ASP A 254 10.90 8.45 -4.03
N GLY A 255 10.26 9.20 -3.13
CA GLY A 255 9.75 8.67 -1.88
C GLY A 255 8.67 7.61 -2.07
N VAL A 256 7.86 7.68 -3.13
CA VAL A 256 6.91 6.60 -3.48
C VAL A 256 7.65 5.33 -3.88
N LYS A 257 8.77 5.44 -4.61
CA LYS A 257 9.60 4.28 -4.98
C LYS A 257 10.23 3.66 -3.73
N GLU A 258 10.76 4.48 -2.84
CA GLU A 258 11.33 4.04 -1.58
C GLU A 258 10.28 3.35 -0.70
N MET A 259 9.09 3.94 -0.57
CA MET A 259 7.96 3.34 0.13
C MET A 259 7.59 1.95 -0.43
N LEU A 260 7.61 1.77 -1.76
CA LEU A 260 7.36 0.47 -2.40
C LEU A 260 8.46 -0.55 -2.11
N LEU A 261 9.72 -0.12 -2.03
CA LEU A 261 10.84 -0.98 -1.68
C LEU A 261 10.73 -1.44 -0.21
N SER A 262 10.47 -0.51 0.71
CA SER A 262 10.21 -0.81 2.13
C SER A 262 9.00 -1.73 2.29
N THR A 263 7.94 -1.51 1.51
CA THR A 263 6.77 -2.40 1.46
C THR A 263 7.15 -3.80 0.99
N ARG A 264 7.97 -3.91 -0.06
CA ARG A 264 8.43 -5.21 -0.57
C ARG A 264 9.25 -5.98 0.46
N GLU A 265 10.10 -5.28 1.20
CA GLU A 265 10.94 -5.88 2.24
C GLU A 265 10.09 -6.42 3.38
N LYS A 266 9.17 -5.60 3.93
CA LYS A 266 8.23 -6.05 4.96
C LYS A 266 7.34 -7.18 4.50
N TYR A 267 6.78 -7.08 3.29
CA TYR A 267 5.98 -8.16 2.70
C TYR A 267 6.75 -9.47 2.61
N ARG A 268 8.03 -9.42 2.22
CA ARG A 268 8.91 -10.59 2.12
C ARG A 268 9.27 -11.16 3.48
N GLU A 269 9.54 -10.32 4.46
CA GLU A 269 9.85 -10.75 5.83
C GLU A 269 8.65 -11.45 6.49
N GLU A 270 7.45 -10.90 6.32
CA GLU A 270 6.23 -11.45 6.89
C GLU A 270 5.80 -12.77 6.23
N LEU A 271 5.76 -12.81 4.90
CA LEU A 271 5.19 -13.94 4.18
C LEU A 271 6.24 -14.96 3.74
N LYS A 272 7.53 -14.61 3.73
CA LYS A 272 8.64 -15.49 3.34
C LYS A 272 8.32 -16.20 2.01
N ASN A 273 8.34 -17.54 2.00
CA ASN A 273 8.07 -18.35 0.82
C ASN A 273 6.57 -18.52 0.49
N ARG A 274 5.67 -18.03 1.35
CA ARG A 274 4.20 -18.06 1.16
C ARG A 274 3.73 -16.92 0.27
N GLY A 275 4.41 -15.78 0.32
CA GLY A 275 4.02 -14.57 -0.40
C GLY A 275 4.30 -14.63 -1.90
N ARG A 276 3.48 -13.92 -2.68
CA ARG A 276 3.72 -13.70 -4.11
C ARG A 276 5.07 -13.04 -4.32
N LYS A 277 5.86 -13.54 -5.27
CA LYS A 277 7.14 -12.89 -5.61
C LYS A 277 6.88 -11.53 -6.26
N ILE A 278 7.17 -10.46 -5.54
CA ILE A 278 7.10 -9.09 -6.06
C ILE A 278 8.40 -8.76 -6.78
N THR A 279 8.39 -8.89 -8.11
CA THR A 279 9.58 -8.68 -8.94
C THR A 279 9.78 -7.20 -9.28
N PRO A 280 11.01 -6.76 -9.62
CA PRO A 280 11.24 -5.40 -10.14
C PRO A 280 10.39 -5.08 -11.38
N HIS A 281 10.13 -6.07 -12.23
CA HIS A 281 9.26 -5.91 -13.39
C HIS A 281 7.79 -5.64 -12.99
N LEU A 282 7.30 -6.33 -11.95
CA LEU A 282 5.96 -6.07 -11.39
C LEU A 282 5.88 -4.66 -10.81
N LEU A 283 6.90 -4.22 -10.05
CA LEU A 283 6.95 -2.85 -9.51
C LEU A 283 7.02 -1.77 -10.60
N ALA A 284 7.79 -2.01 -11.68
CA ALA A 284 7.82 -1.10 -12.82
C ALA A 284 6.45 -1.01 -13.52
N THR A 285 5.76 -2.15 -13.64
CA THR A 285 4.40 -2.22 -14.19
C THR A 285 3.40 -1.50 -13.28
N PHE A 286 3.54 -1.67 -11.96
CA PHE A 286 2.78 -0.95 -10.94
C PHE A 286 2.96 0.56 -11.08
N LEU A 287 4.19 1.07 -11.15
CA LEU A 287 4.44 2.51 -11.28
C LEU A 287 3.86 3.07 -12.58
N LYS A 288 3.98 2.33 -13.69
CA LYS A 288 3.34 2.71 -14.96
C LYS A 288 1.81 2.76 -14.84
N TYR A 289 1.23 1.80 -14.13
CA TYR A 289 -0.21 1.73 -13.92
C TYR A 289 -0.71 2.87 -13.02
N VAL A 290 -0.05 3.10 -11.89
CA VAL A 290 -0.32 4.21 -10.97
C VAL A 290 -0.22 5.55 -11.69
N ARG A 291 0.85 5.80 -12.44
CA ARG A 291 0.99 7.03 -13.23
C ARG A 291 -0.19 7.23 -14.19
N ASN A 292 -0.60 6.18 -14.89
CA ASN A 292 -1.72 6.27 -15.82
C ASN A 292 -3.06 6.53 -15.08
N LEU A 293 -3.27 5.92 -13.91
CA LEU A 293 -4.43 6.20 -13.06
C LEU A 293 -4.45 7.64 -12.56
N SER A 294 -3.33 8.15 -12.04
CA SER A 294 -3.21 9.55 -11.62
C SER A 294 -3.58 10.52 -12.74
N LEU A 295 -3.11 10.27 -13.96
CA LEU A 295 -3.44 11.10 -15.12
C LEU A 295 -4.94 11.06 -15.50
N ILE A 296 -5.58 9.89 -15.38
CA ILE A 296 -7.04 9.77 -15.57
C ILE A 296 -7.79 10.62 -14.55
N GLU A 297 -7.28 10.68 -13.32
CA GLU A 297 -7.82 11.50 -12.23
C GLU A 297 -7.37 12.97 -12.27
N ARG A 298 -6.70 13.39 -13.36
CA ARG A 298 -6.18 14.76 -13.55
C ARG A 298 -5.19 15.20 -12.48
N ARG A 299 -4.42 14.25 -11.93
CA ARG A 299 -3.32 14.49 -10.98
C ARG A 299 -1.98 14.10 -11.61
N MET A 300 -0.91 14.72 -11.13
CA MET A 300 0.46 14.39 -11.54
C MET A 300 1.14 13.45 -10.54
N THR A 301 0.73 13.52 -9.28
CA THR A 301 1.14 12.64 -8.17
C THR A 301 0.05 11.63 -7.82
N PRO A 302 0.40 10.44 -7.30
CA PRO A 302 -0.58 9.46 -6.86
C PRO A 302 -1.06 9.73 -5.43
N ASP A 303 -2.35 9.55 -5.18
CA ASP A 303 -2.89 9.54 -3.83
C ASP A 303 -2.83 8.13 -3.20
N LEU A 304 -3.08 8.06 -1.89
CA LEU A 304 -3.08 6.80 -1.16
C LEU A 304 -4.06 5.77 -1.76
N TYR A 305 -5.24 6.23 -2.18
CA TYR A 305 -6.26 5.35 -2.77
C TYR A 305 -5.77 4.72 -4.09
N THR A 306 -5.17 5.51 -4.98
CA THR A 306 -4.61 5.05 -6.25
C THR A 306 -3.51 4.02 -6.01
N LEU A 307 -2.62 4.29 -5.06
CA LEU A 307 -1.52 3.39 -4.69
C LEU A 307 -2.05 2.04 -4.17
N ILE A 308 -2.99 2.06 -3.24
CA ILE A 308 -3.58 0.84 -2.65
C ILE A 308 -4.38 0.07 -3.70
N THR A 309 -5.18 0.75 -4.52
CA THR A 309 -6.01 0.11 -5.55
C THR A 309 -5.15 -0.56 -6.62
N ALA A 310 -4.10 0.12 -7.08
CA ALA A 310 -3.13 -0.46 -8.00
C ALA A 310 -2.41 -1.67 -7.38
N ALA A 311 -2.09 -1.60 -6.08
CA ALA A 311 -1.39 -2.67 -5.38
C ALA A 311 -2.29 -3.91 -5.27
N LYS A 312 -3.56 -3.69 -4.92
CA LYS A 312 -4.57 -4.74 -4.84
C LYS A 312 -4.75 -5.45 -6.19
N GLN A 313 -4.84 -4.71 -7.29
CA GLN A 313 -5.08 -5.29 -8.61
C GLN A 313 -3.86 -6.02 -9.20
N LEU A 314 -2.64 -5.57 -8.92
CA LEU A 314 -1.43 -6.14 -9.52
C LEU A 314 -0.71 -7.16 -8.64
N ALA A 315 -0.78 -6.99 -7.32
CA ALA A 315 -0.02 -7.78 -6.35
C ALA A 315 -0.91 -8.47 -5.28
N GLY A 316 -2.22 -8.18 -5.25
CA GLY A 316 -3.19 -8.77 -4.35
C GLY A 316 -3.37 -8.03 -3.03
N ASP A 317 -4.41 -8.40 -2.27
CA ASP A 317 -4.82 -7.76 -1.02
C ASP A 317 -3.69 -7.70 0.02
N GLN A 318 -2.88 -8.77 0.15
CA GLN A 318 -1.81 -8.82 1.15
C GLN A 318 -0.77 -7.72 0.94
N PHE A 319 -0.33 -7.52 -0.32
CA PHE A 319 0.64 -6.48 -0.64
C PHE A 319 0.04 -5.09 -0.49
N ALA A 320 -1.24 -4.93 -0.85
CA ALA A 320 -1.97 -3.67 -0.66
C ALA A 320 -2.11 -3.27 0.82
N ILE A 321 -2.35 -4.24 1.71
CA ILE A 321 -2.39 -4.01 3.16
C ILE A 321 -1.02 -3.58 3.68
N SER A 322 0.05 -4.31 3.32
CA SER A 322 1.42 -3.92 3.71
C SER A 322 1.77 -2.52 3.21
N LEU A 323 1.36 -2.16 1.98
CA LEU A 323 1.57 -0.80 1.45
C LEU A 323 0.81 0.25 2.26
N ALA A 324 -0.44 -0.02 2.63
CA ALA A 324 -1.25 0.88 3.44
C ALA A 324 -0.69 1.07 4.86
N GLU A 325 -0.12 0.01 5.45
CA GLU A 325 0.55 0.07 6.75
C GLU A 325 1.83 0.92 6.65
N VAL A 326 2.69 0.65 5.67
CA VAL A 326 3.94 1.41 5.45
C VAL A 326 3.66 2.88 5.16
N ALA A 327 2.67 3.19 4.32
CA ALA A 327 2.32 4.58 4.00
C ALA A 327 1.94 5.42 5.24
N ARG A 328 1.40 4.78 6.28
CA ARG A 328 1.00 5.41 7.55
C ARG A 328 2.13 5.52 8.57
N GLU A 329 3.29 4.95 8.29
CA GLU A 329 4.40 4.96 9.24
C GLU A 329 5.14 6.28 9.20
N TYR A 330 5.15 6.97 10.35
CA TYR A 330 6.07 8.07 10.61
C TYR A 330 7.23 7.57 11.49
N PRO A 331 8.51 7.85 11.13
CA PRO A 331 9.67 7.30 11.85
C PRO A 331 9.94 7.98 13.20
N PHE A 332 9.57 9.24 13.39
CA PHE A 332 9.87 10.01 14.61
C PHE A 332 8.70 9.94 15.60
N ARG A 333 8.83 9.16 16.69
CA ARG A 333 7.73 8.86 17.63
C ARG A 333 8.10 9.05 19.10
N GLU A 334 8.80 10.11 19.42
CA GLU A 334 9.09 10.42 20.83
C GLU A 334 7.87 11.02 21.51
N ARG A 335 7.67 10.68 22.78
CA ARG A 335 6.56 11.21 23.58
C ARG A 335 6.94 12.57 24.14
N LEU A 336 6.10 13.56 23.88
CA LEU A 336 6.23 14.92 24.40
C LEU A 336 5.44 15.05 25.72
N PRO A 337 5.81 15.98 26.61
CA PRO A 337 5.04 16.30 27.81
C PRO A 337 3.80 17.15 27.50
N LEU A 338 3.07 16.78 26.44
CA LEU A 338 1.85 17.44 25.95
C LEU A 338 0.67 16.47 26.05
N GLY A 339 -0.55 17.01 26.03
CA GLY A 339 -1.75 16.19 25.89
C GLY A 339 -1.78 15.47 24.53
N GLU A 340 -2.30 14.24 24.51
CA GLU A 340 -2.47 13.46 23.28
C GLU A 340 -3.78 13.86 22.59
N PHE A 341 -3.69 14.20 21.32
CA PHE A 341 -4.80 14.59 20.45
C PHE A 341 -4.98 13.54 19.36
N LYS A 342 -6.20 13.02 19.17
CA LYS A 342 -6.49 12.05 18.11
C LYS A 342 -7.25 12.72 16.99
N MET A 343 -6.72 12.59 15.79
CA MET A 343 -7.35 13.16 14.60
C MET A 343 -8.28 12.14 13.94
N SER A 344 -9.38 12.64 13.41
CA SER A 344 -10.21 11.96 12.43
C SER A 344 -10.65 12.99 11.38
N ILE A 345 -11.57 12.62 10.48
CA ILE A 345 -11.98 13.52 9.41
C ILE A 345 -12.89 14.59 10.00
N GLU A 346 -12.48 15.85 9.86
CA GLU A 346 -13.21 17.04 10.32
C GLU A 346 -13.54 17.03 11.83
N ARG A 347 -13.00 16.06 12.58
CA ARG A 347 -13.22 15.89 14.02
C ARG A 347 -11.96 15.48 14.72
N GLY A 348 -11.78 15.95 15.95
CA GLY A 348 -10.69 15.58 16.84
C GLY A 348 -11.20 15.05 18.16
N GLN A 349 -10.34 14.32 18.87
CA GLN A 349 -10.53 13.98 20.27
C GLN A 349 -9.44 14.65 21.10
N LEU A 350 -9.87 15.49 22.04
CA LEU A 350 -9.02 16.16 23.01
C LEU A 350 -8.48 15.18 24.06
N PRO A 351 -7.45 15.56 24.85
CA PRO A 351 -6.86 14.71 25.88
C PRO A 351 -7.85 14.27 26.98
N ASP A 352 -8.89 15.05 27.22
CA ASP A 352 -9.98 14.76 28.16
C ASP A 352 -11.03 13.77 27.60
N GLY A 353 -10.89 13.39 26.32
CA GLY A 353 -11.79 12.50 25.60
C GLY A 353 -12.93 13.19 24.86
N LYS A 354 -13.07 14.53 24.96
CA LYS A 354 -14.13 15.30 24.28
C LYS A 354 -13.91 15.28 22.78
N ILE A 355 -14.99 15.05 22.02
CA ILE A 355 -14.98 15.12 20.55
C ILE A 355 -15.30 16.56 20.13
N VAL A 356 -14.53 17.07 19.18
CA VAL A 356 -14.63 18.44 18.65
C VAL A 356 -14.67 18.42 17.13
N GLU A 357 -15.31 19.39 16.50
CA GLU A 357 -15.21 19.63 15.05
C GLU A 357 -13.99 20.51 14.75
N LEU A 358 -13.31 20.24 13.64
CA LEU A 358 -12.01 20.83 13.33
C LEU A 358 -11.99 21.58 11.99
N LYS A 359 -11.58 22.85 12.03
CA LYS A 359 -11.37 23.70 10.87
C LYS A 359 -9.88 24.00 10.68
N ASN A 360 -9.29 23.53 9.59
CA ASN A 360 -7.86 23.76 9.29
C ASN A 360 -7.64 25.19 8.77
N ARG A 361 -6.79 25.97 9.45
CA ARG A 361 -6.42 27.33 9.02
C ARG A 361 -5.43 27.36 7.85
N LEU A 362 -4.74 26.25 7.57
CA LEU A 362 -3.83 26.06 6.44
C LEU A 362 -4.28 24.88 5.56
N PRO A 363 -5.49 24.94 4.96
CA PRO A 363 -6.06 23.80 4.25
C PRO A 363 -5.31 23.52 2.94
N GLY A 364 -4.92 22.26 2.74
CA GLY A 364 -4.40 21.78 1.46
C GLY A 364 -5.51 21.50 0.43
N PRO A 365 -5.17 20.83 -0.69
CA PRO A 365 -6.15 20.41 -1.68
C PRO A 365 -7.29 19.55 -1.07
N PRO A 366 -8.53 19.66 -1.58
CA PRO A 366 -9.67 18.94 -1.01
C PRO A 366 -9.48 17.42 -1.12
N VAL A 367 -9.74 16.72 -0.01
CA VAL A 367 -9.69 15.26 0.09
C VAL A 367 -11.05 14.68 -0.29
N THR A 368 -11.05 13.56 -1.01
CA THR A 368 -12.28 12.86 -1.39
C THR A 368 -12.35 11.50 -0.73
N TRP A 369 -13.55 11.16 -0.25
CA TRP A 369 -13.82 9.88 0.35
C TRP A 369 -13.90 8.78 -0.70
N ARG A 370 -13.12 7.73 -0.51
CA ARG A 370 -13.14 6.54 -1.35
C ARG A 370 -13.05 5.29 -0.51
N THR A 371 -13.89 4.33 -0.84
CA THR A 371 -13.94 3.06 -0.13
C THR A 371 -13.06 2.04 -0.84
N CYS A 372 -12.08 1.49 -0.13
CA CYS A 372 -11.30 0.36 -0.58
C CYS A 372 -11.52 -0.81 0.39
N GLN A 373 -12.18 -1.86 -0.07
CA GLN A 373 -12.35 -3.08 0.73
C GLN A 373 -11.05 -3.87 0.71
N LEU A 374 -10.41 -3.99 1.88
CA LEU A 374 -9.23 -4.81 2.11
C LEU A 374 -9.55 -5.86 3.18
N ASN A 375 -9.27 -7.13 2.89
CA ASN A 375 -9.46 -8.22 3.85
C ASN A 375 -8.31 -8.25 4.87
N ARG A 376 -8.44 -7.43 5.91
CA ARG A 376 -7.44 -7.26 6.98
C ARG A 376 -7.09 -8.59 7.64
N LYS A 377 -5.86 -8.69 8.13
CA LYS A 377 -5.48 -9.80 9.02
C LYS A 377 -6.29 -9.67 10.33
N PRO A 378 -6.75 -10.78 10.90
CA PRO A 378 -7.39 -10.77 12.21
C PRO A 378 -6.40 -10.29 13.28
N LEU A 379 -6.90 -9.64 14.32
CA LEU A 379 -6.06 -9.19 15.44
C LEU A 379 -5.42 -10.40 16.13
N LYS A 380 -4.21 -10.22 16.69
CA LYS A 380 -3.49 -11.32 17.35
C LYS A 380 -4.30 -11.96 18.49
N ILE A 381 -5.04 -11.14 19.23
CA ILE A 381 -5.92 -11.59 20.32
C ILE A 381 -6.97 -12.58 19.80
N ASP A 382 -7.57 -12.31 18.64
CA ASP A 382 -8.57 -13.19 18.05
C ASP A 382 -7.94 -14.51 17.59
N GLN A 383 -6.75 -14.44 16.97
CA GLN A 383 -6.01 -15.62 16.53
C GLN A 383 -5.67 -16.55 17.70
N GLU A 384 -5.23 -16.00 18.83
CA GLU A 384 -4.94 -16.76 20.05
C GLU A 384 -6.19 -17.43 20.61
N GLN A 385 -7.31 -16.71 20.67
CA GLN A 385 -8.58 -17.28 21.10
C GLN A 385 -9.06 -18.43 20.20
N TRP A 386 -8.88 -18.31 18.89
CA TRP A 386 -9.24 -19.37 17.94
C TRP A 386 -8.33 -20.58 18.05
N ALA A 387 -7.02 -20.36 18.25
CA ALA A 387 -6.06 -21.43 18.47
C ALA A 387 -6.41 -22.25 19.73
N MET A 388 -6.80 -21.59 20.83
CA MET A 388 -7.22 -22.27 22.06
C MET A 388 -8.49 -23.12 21.89
N ARG A 389 -9.38 -22.77 20.95
CA ARG A 389 -10.62 -23.49 20.66
C ARG A 389 -10.45 -24.57 19.59
N TRP A 390 -9.24 -24.78 19.08
CA TRP A 390 -8.97 -25.74 18.02
C TRP A 390 -9.14 -27.19 18.52
N ASN A 391 -9.91 -28.00 17.80
CA ASN A 391 -10.07 -29.42 18.10
C ASN A 391 -9.32 -30.25 17.05
N PRO A 392 -8.24 -30.96 17.45
CA PRO A 392 -7.43 -31.75 16.52
C PRO A 392 -8.19 -32.87 15.80
N TYR A 393 -9.34 -33.31 16.31
CA TYR A 393 -10.05 -34.50 15.80
C TYR A 393 -11.18 -34.18 14.81
N SER A 394 -11.54 -32.91 14.61
CA SER A 394 -12.67 -32.50 13.75
C SER A 394 -12.25 -31.85 12.43
N GLN A 395 -11.05 -32.17 11.92
CA GLN A 395 -10.49 -31.51 10.74
C GLN A 395 -11.20 -31.94 9.45
N CYS A 396 -11.49 -30.99 8.57
CA CYS A 396 -11.90 -31.25 7.19
C CYS A 396 -11.33 -30.19 6.24
N SER A 397 -11.24 -30.53 4.96
CA SER A 397 -10.79 -29.63 3.91
C SER A 397 -11.88 -28.62 3.50
N TRP A 398 -11.43 -27.57 2.80
CA TRP A 398 -12.29 -26.59 2.14
C TRP A 398 -12.60 -27.00 0.68
N PRO A 399 -13.84 -27.39 0.35
CA PRO A 399 -14.15 -28.03 -0.94
C PRO A 399 -13.78 -27.26 -2.22
N PRO A 400 -13.85 -25.92 -2.27
CA PRO A 400 -13.39 -25.15 -3.43
C PRO A 400 -11.90 -25.35 -3.73
N GLU A 401 -11.06 -25.47 -2.71
CA GLU A 401 -9.62 -25.71 -2.87
C GLU A 401 -9.33 -27.14 -3.29
N ASP A 402 -10.09 -28.11 -2.76
CA ASP A 402 -10.02 -29.51 -3.20
C ASP A 402 -10.33 -29.63 -4.70
N THR A 403 -11.36 -28.92 -5.16
CA THR A 403 -11.70 -28.85 -6.59
C THR A 403 -10.58 -28.21 -7.41
N ALA A 404 -9.95 -27.15 -6.91
CA ALA A 404 -8.87 -26.45 -7.60
C ALA A 404 -7.61 -27.31 -7.74
N ILE A 405 -7.21 -28.00 -6.67
CA ILE A 405 -6.01 -28.86 -6.68
C ILE A 405 -6.22 -30.11 -7.54
N GLU A 406 -7.44 -30.66 -7.59
CA GLU A 406 -7.78 -31.79 -8.46
C GLU A 406 -7.82 -31.40 -9.95
N ARG A 407 -8.32 -30.20 -10.28
CA ARG A 407 -8.21 -29.64 -11.63
C ARG A 407 -6.74 -29.48 -12.03
N PHE A 408 -5.92 -28.95 -11.13
CA PHE A 408 -4.49 -28.82 -11.37
C PHE A 408 -3.79 -30.17 -11.55
N ARG A 409 -4.17 -31.19 -10.76
CA ARG A 409 -3.70 -32.58 -10.92
C ARG A 409 -3.99 -33.13 -12.30
N THR A 410 -5.19 -32.88 -12.82
CA THR A 410 -5.57 -33.27 -14.17
C THR A 410 -4.69 -32.57 -15.21
N HIS A 411 -4.44 -31.27 -15.03
CA HIS A 411 -3.56 -30.51 -15.91
C HIS A 411 -2.11 -31.02 -15.91
N VAL A 412 -1.55 -31.36 -14.74
CA VAL A 412 -0.20 -31.96 -14.62
C VAL A 412 -0.15 -33.33 -15.31
N LYS A 413 -1.19 -34.15 -15.14
CA LYS A 413 -1.31 -35.45 -15.81
C LYS A 413 -1.32 -35.31 -17.33
N ASP A 414 -2.13 -34.40 -17.86
CA ASP A 414 -2.23 -34.17 -19.31
C ASP A 414 -0.90 -33.68 -19.89
N ARG A 415 -0.20 -32.81 -19.14
CA ARG A 415 1.14 -32.36 -19.53
C ARG A 415 2.15 -33.51 -19.53
N ALA A 416 2.11 -34.39 -18.54
CA ALA A 416 2.96 -35.57 -18.50
C ALA A 416 2.68 -36.54 -19.67
N LEU A 417 1.40 -36.76 -20.02
CA LEU A 417 1.01 -37.53 -21.20
C LEU A 417 1.54 -36.92 -22.50
N SER A 418 1.45 -35.60 -22.65
CA SER A 418 1.99 -34.87 -23.80
C SER A 418 3.51 -35.02 -23.92
N ILE A 419 4.25 -34.93 -22.80
CA ILE A 419 5.72 -35.15 -22.80
C ILE A 419 6.06 -36.57 -23.25
N MET A 420 5.33 -37.58 -22.77
CA MET A 420 5.52 -38.97 -23.23
C MET A 420 5.19 -39.16 -24.71
N GLY A 421 4.18 -38.47 -25.24
CA GLY A 421 3.83 -38.50 -26.66
C GLY A 421 4.90 -37.85 -27.55
N ASN A 422 5.51 -36.75 -27.08
CA ASN A 422 6.59 -36.06 -27.80
C ASN A 422 7.83 -36.93 -28.01
N ASP A 423 8.18 -37.78 -27.04
CA ASP A 423 9.31 -38.74 -27.18
C ASP A 423 9.05 -39.82 -28.23
N LEU A 424 7.77 -40.05 -28.58
CA LEU A 424 7.33 -41.00 -29.62
C LEU A 424 7.03 -40.31 -30.96
N ALA A 425 7.23 -38.99 -31.05
CA ALA A 425 6.94 -38.24 -32.26
C ALA A 425 7.83 -38.73 -33.42
N LYS A 426 7.19 -39.05 -34.53
CA LYS A 426 7.86 -39.46 -35.75
C LYS A 426 8.00 -38.25 -36.67
N THR A 427 9.17 -38.10 -37.25
CA THR A 427 9.42 -37.06 -38.25
C THR A 427 9.33 -37.70 -39.63
N GLU A 428 8.47 -37.16 -40.49
CA GLU A 428 8.28 -37.63 -41.86
C GLU A 428 8.46 -36.49 -42.86
N LYS A 429 8.78 -36.84 -44.11
CA LYS A 429 8.89 -35.86 -45.19
C LYS A 429 7.51 -35.29 -45.50
N PHE A 430 7.43 -33.96 -45.62
CA PHE A 430 6.21 -33.27 -46.02
C PHE A 430 5.79 -33.70 -47.43
N THR A 431 4.55 -34.14 -47.55
CA THR A 431 3.94 -34.53 -48.82
C THR A 431 2.69 -33.70 -49.08
N THR A 432 1.64 -33.88 -48.27
CA THR A 432 0.32 -33.27 -48.49
C THR A 432 -0.29 -32.62 -47.26
N SER A 433 0.15 -32.98 -46.05
CA SER A 433 -0.39 -32.47 -44.79
C SER A 433 0.71 -32.02 -43.84
N LEU A 434 0.44 -30.95 -43.10
CA LEU A 434 1.32 -30.43 -42.05
C LEU A 434 1.31 -31.30 -40.77
N LYS A 435 0.44 -32.33 -40.71
CA LYS A 435 0.25 -33.20 -39.55
C LYS A 435 0.15 -32.38 -38.25
N ASP A 436 1.00 -32.62 -37.27
CA ASP A 436 1.01 -31.91 -35.98
C ASP A 436 2.00 -30.72 -35.96
N GLY A 437 2.62 -30.39 -37.10
CA GLY A 437 3.47 -29.21 -37.29
C GLY A 437 4.81 -29.51 -37.97
N LEU A 438 5.53 -28.45 -38.33
CA LEU A 438 6.83 -28.54 -39.00
C LEU A 438 7.94 -28.94 -38.01
N ASP A 439 8.77 -29.92 -38.39
CA ASP A 439 10.01 -30.21 -37.68
C ASP A 439 11.13 -29.27 -38.13
N ILE A 440 11.22 -28.10 -37.50
CA ILE A 440 12.22 -27.08 -37.83
C ILE A 440 13.65 -27.64 -37.75
N ARG A 441 13.96 -28.50 -36.77
CA ARG A 441 15.32 -29.00 -36.57
C ARG A 441 15.72 -29.96 -37.69
N GLU A 442 14.86 -30.93 -38.02
CA GLU A 442 15.15 -31.90 -39.07
C GLU A 442 15.05 -31.27 -40.47
N THR A 443 14.16 -30.28 -40.65
CA THR A 443 14.08 -29.47 -41.86
C THR A 443 15.36 -28.65 -42.07
N LEU A 444 15.91 -28.01 -41.03
CA LEU A 444 17.19 -27.31 -41.13
C LEU A 444 18.35 -28.27 -41.39
N ARG A 445 18.35 -29.46 -40.79
CA ARG A 445 19.38 -30.48 -41.01
C ARG A 445 19.42 -30.95 -42.47
N ASN A 446 18.25 -31.12 -43.08
CA ASN A 446 18.08 -31.55 -44.46
C ASN A 446 17.82 -30.38 -45.43
N TRP A 447 18.15 -29.15 -45.04
CA TRP A 447 17.86 -27.94 -45.82
C TRP A 447 18.44 -27.98 -47.23
N HIS A 448 19.63 -28.58 -47.37
CA HIS A 448 20.32 -28.81 -48.64
C HIS A 448 19.53 -29.66 -49.65
N THR A 449 18.57 -30.47 -49.18
CA THR A 449 17.72 -31.32 -50.03
C THR A 449 16.45 -30.62 -50.52
N GLY A 450 16.16 -29.40 -50.03
CA GLY A 450 14.92 -28.66 -50.34
C GLY A 450 13.64 -29.29 -49.78
N ASN A 451 13.74 -30.34 -48.96
CA ASN A 451 12.60 -31.05 -48.41
C ASN A 451 12.22 -30.51 -47.04
N LEU A 452 10.92 -30.29 -46.84
CA LEU A 452 10.35 -29.95 -45.54
C LEU A 452 10.00 -31.24 -44.79
N TYR A 453 10.14 -31.21 -43.47
CA TYR A 453 9.80 -32.34 -42.59
C TYR A 453 8.71 -31.92 -41.60
N VAL A 454 7.76 -32.82 -41.36
CA VAL A 454 6.62 -32.63 -40.46
C VAL A 454 6.62 -33.68 -39.36
N LYS A 455 6.11 -33.29 -38.19
CA LYS A 455 5.97 -34.16 -37.02
C LYS A 455 4.59 -34.80 -37.02
N GLU A 456 4.57 -36.10 -36.76
CA GLU A 456 3.38 -36.84 -36.36
C GLU A 456 3.55 -37.28 -34.92
N GLN A 457 2.68 -36.76 -34.06
CA GLN A 457 2.56 -37.14 -32.67
C GLN A 457 1.52 -38.26 -32.61
N PRO A 458 1.92 -39.52 -32.33
CA PRO A 458 0.94 -40.58 -32.14
C PRO A 458 0.01 -40.20 -30.97
N PRO A 459 -1.28 -40.59 -31.00
CA PRO A 459 -2.18 -40.32 -29.90
C PRO A 459 -1.58 -40.90 -28.61
N SER A 460 -1.54 -40.07 -27.57
CA SER A 460 -0.92 -40.39 -26.28
C SER A 460 -1.47 -41.69 -25.69
N ARG A 461 -0.82 -42.82 -25.96
CA ARG A 461 -1.20 -44.13 -25.40
C ARG A 461 -0.54 -44.30 -24.04
N GLY A 462 -1.31 -44.03 -22.99
CA GLY A 462 -0.90 -44.31 -21.61
C GLY A 462 -1.94 -43.83 -20.63
N THR A 463 -2.20 -44.61 -19.59
CA THR A 463 -2.96 -44.17 -18.43
C THR A 463 -1.97 -43.87 -17.30
N LEU A 464 -2.17 -42.75 -16.63
CA LEU A 464 -1.46 -42.38 -15.40
C LEU A 464 -2.48 -42.37 -14.27
N ASP A 465 -2.20 -43.13 -13.22
CA ASP A 465 -3.03 -43.21 -12.01
C ASP A 465 -2.42 -42.50 -10.80
N CYS A 466 -1.14 -42.11 -10.87
CA CYS A 466 -0.45 -41.42 -9.79
C CYS A 466 0.27 -40.15 -10.30
N VAL A 467 0.07 -39.04 -9.57
CA VAL A 467 0.73 -37.75 -9.80
C VAL A 467 1.36 -37.29 -8.49
N LEU A 468 2.67 -37.02 -8.52
CA LEU A 468 3.41 -36.44 -7.40
C LEU A 468 3.68 -34.97 -7.71
N MET A 469 3.32 -34.08 -6.78
CA MET A 469 3.56 -32.64 -6.86
C MET A 469 4.46 -32.23 -5.71
N LEU A 470 5.70 -31.85 -6.03
CA LEU A 470 6.67 -31.37 -5.06
C LEU A 470 6.86 -29.87 -5.29
N PHE A 471 6.30 -29.08 -4.37
CA PHE A 471 6.36 -27.62 -4.41
C PHE A 471 7.66 -27.09 -3.80
N ASP A 472 8.17 -27.78 -2.78
CA ASP A 472 9.44 -27.52 -2.12
C ASP A 472 10.30 -28.78 -2.14
N SER A 473 11.48 -28.73 -2.77
CA SER A 473 12.42 -29.84 -2.80
C SER A 473 13.85 -29.32 -3.06
N PRO A 474 14.81 -29.57 -2.16
CA PRO A 474 14.70 -30.42 -0.96
C PRO A 474 13.90 -29.77 0.18
N ALA A 475 12.95 -30.49 0.76
CA ALA A 475 12.15 -30.04 1.90
C ALA A 475 12.86 -30.32 3.24
N ASP A 476 12.87 -29.34 4.15
CA ASP A 476 13.29 -29.58 5.54
C ASP A 476 12.13 -30.24 6.33
N PRO A 477 12.32 -31.43 6.91
CA PRO A 477 11.29 -32.09 7.70
C PRO A 477 10.77 -31.27 8.90
N ARG A 478 11.53 -30.29 9.38
CA ARG A 478 11.17 -29.40 10.50
C ARG A 478 10.12 -28.36 10.11
N ASP A 479 10.19 -27.86 8.88
CA ASP A 479 9.21 -26.90 8.34
C ASP A 479 7.87 -27.57 8.01
N TYR A 480 7.90 -28.90 7.83
CA TYR A 480 6.76 -29.73 7.43
C TYR A 480 6.42 -30.82 8.45
N PRO A 481 5.99 -30.44 9.68
CA PRO A 481 5.65 -31.40 10.73
C PRO A 481 4.33 -32.13 10.47
N TRP A 482 3.41 -31.53 9.70
CA TRP A 482 2.09 -32.11 9.48
C TRP A 482 2.09 -33.03 8.26
N ARG A 483 1.86 -34.32 8.50
CA ARG A 483 2.03 -35.39 7.51
C ARG A 483 0.86 -36.36 7.66
N ILE A 484 0.04 -36.46 6.63
CA ILE A 484 -1.17 -37.27 6.69
C ILE A 484 -1.55 -37.79 5.32
N THR A 485 -2.29 -38.89 5.32
CA THR A 485 -3.00 -39.42 4.16
C THR A 485 -4.49 -39.10 4.31
N TRP A 486 -5.02 -38.25 3.45
CA TRP A 486 -6.44 -37.91 3.34
C TRP A 486 -7.15 -38.82 2.33
N HIS A 487 -8.26 -39.37 2.77
CA HIS A 487 -9.13 -40.20 1.94
C HIS A 487 -10.17 -39.32 1.25
N ALA A 488 -10.45 -39.64 -0.01
CA ALA A 488 -11.47 -38.99 -0.81
C ALA A 488 -12.85 -39.08 -0.13
N GLU A 489 -13.54 -37.95 0.02
CA GLU A 489 -14.95 -37.90 0.46
C GLU A 489 -15.87 -38.22 -0.73
N HIS A 490 -15.46 -37.85 -1.95
CA HIS A 490 -16.22 -38.01 -3.20
C HIS A 490 -15.55 -38.95 -4.22
N GLN A 491 -16.33 -39.54 -5.12
CA GLN A 491 -15.80 -40.52 -6.11
C GLN A 491 -14.85 -39.89 -7.14
N ASP A 492 -14.95 -38.58 -7.36
CA ASP A 492 -14.12 -37.83 -8.30
C ASP A 492 -12.83 -37.29 -7.69
N GLU A 493 -12.60 -37.53 -6.39
CA GLU A 493 -11.41 -37.08 -5.66
C GLU A 493 -10.32 -38.15 -5.62
N SER A 494 -9.06 -37.72 -5.54
CA SER A 494 -7.92 -38.61 -5.36
C SER A 494 -7.76 -38.98 -3.89
N THR A 495 -7.15 -40.14 -3.63
CA THR A 495 -6.53 -40.37 -2.31
C THR A 495 -5.24 -39.54 -2.24
N LEU A 496 -5.14 -38.67 -1.25
CA LEU A 496 -4.09 -37.66 -1.13
C LEU A 496 -3.15 -38.02 0.03
N ALA A 497 -1.85 -38.06 -0.19
CA ALA A 497 -0.86 -38.12 0.89
C ALA A 497 0.10 -36.95 0.77
N PHE A 498 0.23 -36.14 1.83
CA PHE A 498 1.01 -34.90 1.74
C PHE A 498 1.81 -34.63 3.02
N PHE A 499 2.77 -33.72 2.88
CA PHE A 499 3.44 -33.06 3.99
C PHE A 499 3.26 -31.54 3.86
N ALA A 500 2.92 -30.89 4.98
CA ALA A 500 2.57 -29.48 5.06
C ALA A 500 2.99 -28.86 6.39
N THR A 501 2.94 -27.53 6.47
CA THR A 501 3.14 -26.78 7.72
C THR A 501 2.02 -27.11 8.71
N SER A 502 2.24 -26.84 10.00
CA SER A 502 1.21 -27.10 11.01
C SER A 502 0.03 -26.13 10.84
N PRO A 503 -1.22 -26.61 10.78
CA PRO A 503 -2.39 -25.72 10.67
C PRO A 503 -2.57 -24.84 11.91
N GLY A 504 -2.05 -25.23 13.07
CA GLY A 504 -2.17 -24.45 14.30
C GLY A 504 -1.31 -23.17 14.35
N GLU A 505 -0.40 -22.97 13.39
CA GLU A 505 0.49 -21.81 13.36
C GLU A 505 -0.17 -20.54 12.81
N GLU A 506 -1.17 -20.68 11.94
CA GLU A 506 -1.77 -19.54 11.23
C GLU A 506 -3.30 -19.64 11.20
N MET A 507 -3.93 -18.97 12.16
CA MET A 507 -5.37 -18.90 12.30
C MET A 507 -5.93 -17.72 11.49
N VAL A 508 -6.73 -18.03 10.46
CA VAL A 508 -7.33 -17.03 9.56
C VAL A 508 -8.72 -16.60 10.02
N GLY A 509 -9.42 -17.48 10.72
CA GLY A 509 -10.76 -17.24 11.22
C GLY A 509 -11.15 -18.22 12.33
N PRO A 510 -12.35 -18.06 12.91
CA PRO A 510 -12.84 -18.96 13.95
C PRO A 510 -12.98 -20.38 13.39
N GLY A 511 -12.11 -21.30 13.87
CA GLY A 511 -12.07 -22.68 13.36
C GLY A 511 -11.52 -22.81 11.94
N ILE A 512 -10.78 -21.82 11.44
CA ILE A 512 -10.17 -21.82 10.10
C ILE A 512 -8.67 -21.60 10.26
N ALA A 513 -7.90 -22.61 9.89
CA ALA A 513 -6.44 -22.59 9.85
C ALA A 513 -5.96 -22.56 8.41
N MET A 514 -4.81 -21.94 8.16
CA MET A 514 -4.11 -22.03 6.89
C MET A 514 -2.85 -22.89 7.04
N ALA A 515 -2.63 -23.77 6.08
CA ALA A 515 -1.42 -24.58 5.96
C ALA A 515 -0.83 -24.44 4.57
N THR A 516 0.47 -24.74 4.45
CA THR A 516 1.21 -24.66 3.18
C THR A 516 1.76 -26.04 2.83
N TYR A 517 1.44 -26.55 1.64
CA TYR A 517 1.99 -27.78 1.10
C TYR A 517 3.50 -27.66 0.86
N GLY A 518 4.26 -28.67 1.26
CA GLY A 518 5.62 -28.92 0.77
C GLY A 518 5.60 -29.88 -0.42
N GLY A 519 4.76 -30.91 -0.35
CA GLY A 519 4.54 -31.86 -1.44
C GLY A 519 3.36 -32.78 -1.18
N ALA A 520 2.78 -33.29 -2.27
CA ALA A 520 1.57 -34.09 -2.25
C ALA A 520 1.59 -35.20 -3.33
N MET A 521 1.12 -36.39 -2.96
CA MET A 521 0.88 -37.53 -3.82
C MET A 521 -0.63 -37.68 -4.04
N PHE A 522 -1.05 -37.70 -5.29
CA PHE A 522 -2.44 -37.93 -5.72
C PHE A 522 -2.56 -39.29 -6.37
N LEU A 523 -3.48 -40.12 -5.86
CA LEU A 523 -3.82 -41.43 -6.42
C LEU A 523 -5.27 -41.43 -6.93
N PHE A 524 -5.43 -41.58 -8.25
CA PHE A 524 -6.74 -41.60 -8.90
C PHE A 524 -6.85 -42.76 -9.89
N PRO A 525 -7.92 -43.58 -9.88
CA PRO A 525 -9.10 -43.51 -9.00
C PRO A 525 -8.79 -43.71 -7.51
N PRO A 526 -9.62 -43.20 -6.58
CA PRO A 526 -9.38 -43.30 -5.14
C PRO A 526 -9.37 -44.77 -4.70
N ARG A 527 -8.48 -45.11 -3.76
CA ARG A 527 -8.33 -46.47 -3.22
C ARG A 527 -7.96 -46.40 -1.74
N PRO A 528 -8.39 -47.38 -0.93
CA PRO A 528 -7.97 -47.46 0.46
C PRO A 528 -6.46 -47.76 0.51
N THR A 529 -5.68 -46.77 0.93
CA THR A 529 -4.25 -46.88 1.19
C THR A 529 -4.00 -46.61 2.68
N PRO A 530 -3.26 -47.46 3.40
CA PRO A 530 -2.80 -47.13 4.75
C PRO A 530 -2.06 -45.80 4.78
N ASP A 531 -1.98 -45.17 5.96
CA ASP A 531 -1.23 -43.92 6.09
C ASP A 531 0.24 -44.15 5.73
N VAL A 532 0.64 -43.54 4.61
CA VAL A 532 1.98 -43.69 4.01
C VAL A 532 3.07 -43.28 5.01
N TRP A 533 2.77 -42.33 5.89
CA TRP A 533 3.71 -41.79 6.86
C TRP A 533 3.98 -42.73 8.04
N GLN A 534 3.08 -43.66 8.33
CA GLN A 534 3.23 -44.65 9.42
C GLN A 534 3.59 -46.05 8.91
N ASP A 535 3.53 -46.26 7.59
CA ASP A 535 3.80 -47.55 6.98
C ASP A 535 5.29 -47.91 6.99
N ARG A 536 5.64 -48.90 7.82
CA ARG A 536 7.02 -49.37 8.01
C ARG A 536 7.70 -49.86 6.73
N ARG A 537 6.94 -50.21 5.69
CA ARG A 537 7.48 -50.65 4.40
C ARG A 537 8.29 -49.56 3.70
N PHE A 538 8.11 -48.29 4.08
CA PHE A 538 8.80 -47.15 3.49
C PHE A 538 9.90 -46.56 4.39
N ASP A 539 10.23 -47.18 5.53
CA ASP A 539 11.23 -46.64 6.49
C ASP A 539 12.69 -46.74 6.00
N PHE A 540 12.91 -47.25 4.79
CA PHE A 540 14.24 -47.36 4.18
C PHE A 540 14.69 -46.07 3.46
N VAL A 541 13.86 -45.03 3.44
CA VAL A 541 14.15 -43.71 2.83
C VAL A 541 14.21 -42.63 3.90
N ASP A 542 15.09 -41.65 3.70
CA ASP A 542 15.37 -40.63 4.72
C ASP A 542 14.58 -39.33 4.51
N THR A 543 14.21 -39.00 3.26
CA THR A 543 13.53 -37.73 2.94
C THR A 543 12.02 -37.88 2.76
N LEU A 544 11.29 -36.78 2.98
CA LEU A 544 9.84 -36.74 2.80
C LEU A 544 9.42 -37.03 1.35
N GLU A 545 10.18 -36.49 0.40
CA GLU A 545 9.92 -36.66 -1.04
C GLU A 545 10.19 -38.10 -1.48
N GLU A 546 11.26 -38.71 -0.98
CA GLU A 546 11.56 -40.12 -1.28
C GLU A 546 10.50 -41.06 -0.71
N ARG A 547 9.95 -40.74 0.46
CA ARG A 547 8.85 -41.52 1.05
C ARG A 547 7.58 -41.44 0.21
N LEU A 548 7.17 -40.24 -0.20
CA LEU A 548 6.03 -40.08 -1.11
C LEU A 548 6.29 -40.75 -2.45
N LEU A 549 7.50 -40.66 -2.99
CA LEU A 549 7.88 -41.30 -4.25
C LEU A 549 7.85 -42.83 -4.16
N ALA A 550 8.33 -43.41 -3.05
CA ALA A 550 8.27 -44.85 -2.80
C ALA A 550 6.83 -45.33 -2.71
N ALA A 551 5.97 -44.59 -1.98
CA ALA A 551 4.55 -44.89 -1.86
C ALA A 551 3.82 -44.79 -3.21
N ALA A 552 4.11 -43.74 -4.00
CA ALA A 552 3.58 -43.57 -5.35
C ALA A 552 3.95 -44.77 -6.24
N CYS A 553 5.21 -45.22 -6.17
CA CYS A 553 5.68 -46.38 -6.94
C CYS A 553 5.03 -47.70 -6.52
N PHE A 554 4.77 -47.86 -5.22
CA PHE A 554 4.15 -49.06 -4.64
C PHE A 554 2.65 -49.15 -4.94
N HIS A 555 1.91 -48.04 -4.81
CA HIS A 555 0.46 -48.01 -4.97
C HIS A 555 -0.03 -47.80 -6.41
N SER A 556 0.81 -47.23 -7.28
CA SER A 556 0.48 -47.09 -8.71
C SER A 556 0.39 -48.45 -9.38
N ARG A 557 -0.64 -48.66 -10.20
CA ARG A 557 -0.77 -49.82 -11.10
C ARG A 557 -0.09 -49.58 -12.44
N GLN A 558 0.10 -48.31 -12.80
CA GLN A 558 0.66 -47.92 -14.09
C GLN A 558 2.18 -47.96 -14.09
N ARG A 559 2.78 -48.08 -15.29
CA ARG A 559 4.24 -48.11 -15.43
C ARG A 559 4.87 -46.73 -15.23
N HIS A 560 4.12 -45.68 -15.56
CA HIS A 560 4.60 -44.30 -15.55
C HIS A 560 3.97 -43.53 -14.40
N ILE A 561 4.76 -42.67 -13.75
CA ILE A 561 4.33 -41.78 -12.67
C ILE A 561 4.73 -40.37 -13.03
N ALA A 562 3.78 -39.43 -12.98
CA ALA A 562 4.06 -38.03 -13.22
C ALA A 562 4.65 -37.40 -11.96
N VAL A 563 5.77 -36.68 -12.12
CA VAL A 563 6.44 -35.97 -11.02
C VAL A 563 6.62 -34.51 -11.43
N MET A 564 5.85 -33.63 -10.81
CA MET A 564 6.03 -32.19 -10.89
C MET A 564 7.02 -31.74 -9.83
N SER A 565 8.10 -31.08 -10.24
CA SER A 565 9.14 -30.56 -9.34
C SER A 565 9.97 -29.49 -10.03
N GLN A 566 10.67 -28.67 -9.24
CA GLN A 566 11.55 -27.61 -9.76
C GLN A 566 12.73 -28.17 -10.55
N PHE A 567 13.36 -29.24 -10.04
CA PHE A 567 14.49 -29.91 -10.67
C PHE A 567 14.10 -31.29 -11.16
N ALA A 568 14.75 -31.78 -12.22
CA ALA A 568 14.49 -33.13 -12.73
C ALA A 568 14.88 -34.20 -11.70
N PRO A 569 14.15 -35.35 -11.65
CA PRO A 569 14.45 -36.44 -10.74
C PRO A 569 15.91 -36.92 -10.83
N GLY A 570 16.60 -36.85 -9.69
CA GLY A 570 17.99 -37.28 -9.56
C GLY A 570 18.18 -38.77 -9.84
N VAL A 571 19.45 -39.20 -9.83
CA VAL A 571 19.80 -40.62 -10.04
C VAL A 571 19.21 -41.51 -8.95
N GLY A 572 19.18 -41.04 -7.69
CA GLY A 572 18.57 -41.76 -6.55
C GLY A 572 17.09 -42.07 -6.78
N TRP A 573 16.29 -41.05 -7.13
CA TRP A 573 14.86 -41.20 -7.40
C TRP A 573 14.58 -42.15 -8.57
N ARG A 574 15.40 -42.09 -9.62
CA ARG A 574 15.27 -43.02 -10.77
C ARG A 574 15.62 -44.46 -10.38
N ARG A 575 16.63 -44.68 -9.52
CA ARG A 575 16.95 -46.02 -8.99
C ARG A 575 15.83 -46.54 -8.10
N LEU A 576 15.25 -45.69 -7.25
CA LEU A 576 14.12 -46.02 -6.40
C LEU A 576 12.91 -46.47 -7.24
N ALA A 577 12.52 -45.67 -8.24
CA ALA A 577 11.43 -46.03 -9.14
C ALA A 577 11.70 -47.35 -9.91
N LYS A 578 12.96 -47.57 -10.34
CA LYS A 578 13.37 -48.80 -11.03
C LYS A 578 13.24 -50.05 -10.13
N ARG A 579 13.46 -49.93 -8.81
CA ARG A 579 13.25 -51.02 -7.85
C ARG A 579 11.82 -51.55 -7.85
N TYR A 580 10.84 -50.68 -8.12
CA TYR A 580 9.43 -51.02 -8.26
C TYR A 580 8.99 -51.26 -9.72
N GLY A 581 9.92 -51.28 -10.67
CA GLY A 581 9.61 -51.44 -12.10
C GLY A 581 8.89 -50.23 -12.73
N ARG A 582 8.98 -49.05 -12.10
CA ARG A 582 8.30 -47.82 -12.54
C ARG A 582 9.25 -46.87 -13.26
N LYS A 583 8.70 -45.98 -14.11
CA LYS A 583 9.42 -44.91 -14.81
C LYS A 583 8.81 -43.55 -14.41
N LEU A 584 9.66 -42.58 -14.10
CA LEU A 584 9.24 -41.23 -13.73
C LEU A 584 9.18 -40.34 -14.97
N VAL A 585 8.11 -39.55 -15.07
CA VAL A 585 7.92 -38.52 -16.10
C VAL A 585 8.01 -37.17 -15.41
N HIS A 586 9.06 -36.42 -15.69
CA HIS A 586 9.25 -35.11 -15.07
C HIS A 586 8.43 -34.04 -15.77
N VAL A 587 7.67 -33.28 -14.99
CA VAL A 587 6.99 -32.07 -15.43
C VAL A 587 7.64 -30.88 -14.72
N PRO A 588 8.43 -30.04 -15.40
CA PRO A 588 9.02 -28.86 -14.78
C PRO A 588 7.95 -27.92 -14.24
N ILE A 589 8.09 -27.50 -12.98
CA ILE A 589 7.15 -26.56 -12.34
C ILE A 589 7.06 -25.22 -13.09
N ALA A 590 8.13 -24.83 -13.79
CA ALA A 590 8.22 -23.61 -14.61
C ALA A 590 7.27 -23.58 -15.82
N HIS A 591 6.65 -24.70 -16.17
CA HIS A 591 5.62 -24.74 -17.21
C HIS A 591 4.27 -24.16 -16.75
N PHE A 592 4.08 -23.92 -15.46
CA PHE A 592 2.85 -23.37 -14.89
C PHE A 592 3.08 -21.95 -14.35
N SER A 593 2.00 -21.18 -14.20
CA SER A 593 2.12 -19.83 -13.63
C SER A 593 2.52 -19.91 -12.15
N GLN A 594 3.52 -19.12 -11.76
CA GLN A 594 3.98 -19.09 -10.37
C GLN A 594 2.87 -18.67 -9.39
N GLU A 595 1.99 -17.79 -9.83
CA GLU A 595 0.82 -17.35 -9.08
C GLU A 595 -0.13 -18.51 -8.79
N ALA A 596 -0.51 -19.30 -9.80
CA ALA A 596 -1.37 -20.46 -9.59
C ALA A 596 -0.71 -21.50 -8.66
N ILE A 597 0.59 -21.73 -8.81
CA ILE A 597 1.34 -22.63 -7.94
C ILE A 597 1.32 -22.15 -6.48
N GLN A 598 1.56 -20.86 -6.24
CA GLN A 598 1.57 -20.30 -4.88
C GLN A 598 0.18 -20.34 -4.24
N GLN A 599 -0.86 -20.05 -5.00
CA GLN A 599 -2.25 -20.19 -4.55
C GLN A 599 -2.56 -21.64 -4.18
N LEU A 600 -2.21 -22.61 -5.04
CA LEU A 600 -2.45 -24.02 -4.79
C LEU A 600 -1.59 -24.62 -3.68
N ARG A 601 -0.47 -23.97 -3.34
CA ARG A 601 0.39 -24.38 -2.22
C ARG A 601 -0.26 -24.04 -0.88
N MET A 602 -1.09 -23.00 -0.82
CA MET A 602 -1.82 -22.62 0.38
C MET A 602 -3.19 -23.30 0.38
N PHE A 603 -3.58 -23.86 1.53
CA PHE A 603 -4.90 -24.45 1.69
C PHE A 603 -5.40 -24.26 3.12
N HIS A 604 -6.71 -24.33 3.29
CA HIS A 604 -7.36 -24.08 4.54
C HIS A 604 -7.91 -25.38 5.14
N VAL A 605 -7.59 -25.56 6.42
CA VAL A 605 -8.09 -26.64 7.25
C VAL A 605 -9.21 -26.07 8.11
N LEU A 606 -10.34 -26.75 8.11
CA LEU A 606 -11.52 -26.34 8.86
C LEU A 606 -11.71 -27.24 10.08
N ASN A 607 -12.03 -26.63 11.21
CA ASN A 607 -12.32 -27.31 12.48
C ASN A 607 -13.79 -27.79 12.54
N GLY A 608 -14.21 -28.52 11.52
CA GLY A 608 -15.50 -29.17 11.42
C GLY A 608 -16.33 -28.72 10.21
N ARG A 609 -17.26 -29.59 9.78
CA ARG A 609 -18.10 -29.34 8.60
C ARG A 609 -18.99 -28.10 8.76
N GLN A 610 -19.39 -27.76 9.98
CA GLN A 610 -20.18 -26.56 10.26
C GLN A 610 -19.46 -25.25 9.90
N VAL A 611 -18.12 -25.26 9.91
CA VAL A 611 -17.30 -24.09 9.56
C VAL A 611 -17.42 -23.76 8.06
N ARG A 612 -17.73 -24.74 7.22
CA ARG A 612 -17.91 -24.56 5.76
C ARG A 612 -18.97 -23.50 5.41
N SER A 613 -19.95 -23.26 6.28
CA SER A 613 -21.03 -22.29 6.02
C SER A 613 -20.58 -20.84 6.05
N TYR A 614 -19.53 -20.51 6.81
CA TYR A 614 -19.01 -19.15 6.93
C TYR A 614 -17.54 -19.01 6.51
N ALA A 615 -16.86 -20.11 6.18
CA ALA A 615 -15.45 -20.11 5.79
C ALA A 615 -15.13 -19.17 4.61
N GLU A 616 -16.05 -19.02 3.64
CA GLU A 616 -15.87 -18.11 2.49
C GLU A 616 -15.68 -16.63 2.90
N HIS A 617 -16.17 -16.22 4.08
CA HIS A 617 -15.99 -14.84 4.56
C HIS A 617 -14.55 -14.57 5.04
N PHE A 618 -13.81 -15.61 5.39
CA PHE A 618 -12.45 -15.52 5.91
C PHE A 618 -11.40 -16.03 4.91
N ILE A 619 -11.75 -17.04 4.12
CA ILE A 619 -10.87 -17.67 3.12
C ILE A 619 -10.90 -16.84 1.83
N ARG A 620 -9.71 -16.42 1.40
CA ARG A 620 -9.53 -15.54 0.25
C ARG A 620 -9.64 -16.34 -1.06
N LYS A 621 -10.45 -15.87 -2.02
CA LYS A 621 -10.21 -16.16 -3.44
C LYS A 621 -9.02 -15.29 -3.86
N ALA A 622 -7.88 -15.93 -4.10
CA ALA A 622 -6.65 -15.26 -4.47
C ALA A 622 -6.65 -14.82 -5.94
#